data_AF-R5TNG8-F1
#
_entry.id   AF-R5TNG8-F1
#
_cell.length_a   1.000
_cell.length_b   1.000
_cell.length_c   1.000
_cell.angle_alpha   90.00
_cell.angle_beta   90.00
_cell.angle_gamma   90.00
#
_symmetry.space_group_name_H-M   'P 1'
#
loop_
_entity.id
_entity.type
_entity.pdbx_description
1 polymer ?
#
loop_
_entity_poly.entity_id
_entity_poly.type
_entity_poly.pdbx_seq_one_letter_code
_entity_poly.pdbx_strand_id
1 'polypeptide(L)'
;MGETNGDNKKKTAREIIENYNGPKVRIMEVCGTHTHEIFRLGIRKLLPEQVELISGPGCPVCVTPVSFIDEAIYLALEKGVTICTFGDLVRVPGTKMSLAGAREQGGKIHIVYSPADAEKYAKEHPKEQVTFLSVGFETTTPAGCLSVKSAKEDGLDNYSLLVANKTMPQAYEALKGSADVFLYPGHVNAITGTRLCEALTEEGVSGVVAGFTAKELMTALAVSLVKFQEGKPFFVNCYPRVVTQDGSREAQVLVDEMMEACDSEWRGLGVIPASGMKLRPEWQEFDARIKYQMPKMEGRPNPACRCGDVLQGKCKPSDCKVFGKGCTPQHPIGACMVSGEGACSAYYQYS
;
A
#
# COMPACT_ATOMS: atom_id res chain seq x y z
N MET A 1 -57.68 21.18 11.81
CA MET A 1 -56.68 20.28 12.40
C MET A 1 -55.74 19.87 11.28
N GLY A 2 -54.81 20.74 10.95
CA GLY A 2 -53.62 20.42 10.16
C GLY A 2 -52.42 20.45 11.10
N GLU A 3 -51.29 19.92 10.65
CA GLU A 3 -50.03 19.65 11.39
C GLU A 3 -50.01 18.26 12.04
N THR A 4 -49.03 17.37 11.87
CA THR A 4 -47.69 17.43 11.25
C THR A 4 -47.27 15.99 10.96
N ASN A 5 -47.06 15.62 9.69
CA ASN A 5 -46.23 14.45 9.35
C ASN A 5 -44.93 14.99 8.76
N GLY A 6 -43.98 15.32 9.64
CA GLY A 6 -42.60 15.56 9.26
C GLY A 6 -41.96 14.24 8.88
N ASP A 7 -42.07 13.88 7.61
CA ASP A 7 -41.44 12.71 7.01
C ASP A 7 -39.92 12.95 7.01
N ASN A 8 -39.24 12.52 8.09
CA ASN A 8 -37.80 12.65 8.26
C ASN A 8 -37.08 11.63 7.35
N LYS A 9 -37.16 11.87 6.04
CA LYS A 9 -36.56 11.02 5.01
C LYS A 9 -35.04 11.00 5.23
N LYS A 10 -34.48 9.85 5.65
CA LYS A 10 -33.04 9.68 5.80
C LYS A 10 -32.37 10.01 4.46
N LYS A 11 -31.53 11.06 4.45
CA LYS A 11 -30.73 11.42 3.26
C LYS A 11 -29.83 10.24 2.87
N THR A 12 -29.77 9.96 1.58
CA THR A 12 -28.85 8.97 1.03
C THR A 12 -27.40 9.46 1.09
N ALA A 13 -26.44 8.54 1.07
CA ALA A 13 -25.01 8.89 1.06
C ALA A 13 -24.65 9.82 -0.12
N ARG A 14 -25.27 9.58 -1.28
CA ARG A 14 -25.09 10.42 -2.47
C ARG A 14 -25.60 11.85 -2.25
N GLU A 15 -26.81 12.01 -1.72
CA GLU A 15 -27.38 13.34 -1.42
C GLU A 15 -26.55 14.10 -0.39
N ILE A 16 -25.96 13.41 0.59
CA ILE A 16 -25.04 14.03 1.57
C ILE A 16 -23.78 14.56 0.88
N ILE A 17 -23.20 13.79 -0.02
CA ILE A 17 -21.96 14.15 -0.73
C ILE A 17 -22.22 15.29 -1.72
N GLU A 18 -23.20 15.16 -2.62
CA GLU A 18 -23.46 16.14 -3.68
C GLU A 18 -23.92 17.50 -3.13
N ASN A 19 -24.62 17.52 -1.98
CA ASN A 19 -25.11 18.75 -1.35
C ASN A 19 -24.23 19.23 -0.19
N TYR A 20 -23.00 18.73 -0.06
CA TYR A 20 -22.09 19.19 0.98
C TYR A 20 -21.74 20.66 0.79
N ASN A 21 -22.06 21.48 1.78
CA ASN A 21 -21.82 22.92 1.81
C ASN A 21 -21.05 23.36 3.07
N GLY A 22 -20.38 22.42 3.74
CA GLY A 22 -19.59 22.66 4.93
C GLY A 22 -18.21 23.27 4.65
N PRO A 23 -17.32 23.30 5.67
CA PRO A 23 -15.95 23.77 5.51
C PRO A 23 -15.17 22.98 4.44
N LYS A 24 -14.10 23.57 3.90
CA LYS A 24 -13.20 22.82 3.01
C LYS A 24 -12.59 21.65 3.79
N VAL A 25 -12.54 20.49 3.14
CA VAL A 25 -12.05 19.26 3.75
C VAL A 25 -11.17 18.50 2.76
N ARG A 26 -10.01 18.07 3.25
CA ARG A 26 -9.04 17.24 2.53
C ARG A 26 -9.13 15.83 3.10
N ILE A 27 -9.72 14.93 2.32
CA ILE A 27 -9.85 13.51 2.68
C ILE A 27 -8.71 12.77 1.99
N MET A 28 -7.88 12.05 2.73
CA MET A 28 -6.82 11.21 2.17
C MET A 28 -7.19 9.73 2.32
N GLU A 29 -7.35 9.06 1.20
CA GLU A 29 -7.37 7.60 1.20
C GLU A 29 -5.96 7.04 1.19
N VAL A 30 -5.76 5.98 1.96
CA VAL A 30 -4.46 5.33 2.11
C VAL A 30 -4.58 3.86 1.73
N CYS A 31 -5.22 3.61 0.58
CA CYS A 31 -5.40 2.27 0.04
C CYS A 31 -5.50 2.31 -1.48
N GLY A 32 -4.53 1.70 -2.17
CA GLY A 32 -4.53 1.68 -3.63
C GLY A 32 -5.79 1.08 -4.25
N THR A 33 -6.41 0.09 -3.60
CA THR A 33 -7.72 -0.42 -4.02
C THR A 33 -8.81 0.64 -3.89
N HIS A 34 -8.84 1.43 -2.80
CA HIS A 34 -9.77 2.56 -2.68
C HIS A 34 -9.50 3.61 -3.76
N THR A 35 -8.23 3.95 -4.00
CA THR A 35 -7.84 4.85 -5.10
C THR A 35 -8.51 4.40 -6.39
N HIS A 36 -8.25 3.15 -6.79
CA HIS A 36 -8.70 2.60 -8.06
C HIS A 36 -10.22 2.55 -8.18
N GLU A 37 -10.91 2.03 -7.15
CA GLU A 37 -12.37 1.94 -7.18
C GLU A 37 -13.03 3.31 -7.18
N ILE A 38 -12.51 4.29 -6.46
CA ILE A 38 -13.01 5.67 -6.48
C ILE A 38 -12.90 6.28 -7.89
N PHE A 39 -11.79 6.05 -8.59
CA PHE A 39 -11.64 6.50 -9.99
C PHE A 39 -12.59 5.75 -10.93
N ARG A 40 -12.58 4.41 -10.88
CA ARG A 40 -13.39 3.53 -11.74
C ARG A 40 -14.88 3.81 -11.62
N LEU A 41 -15.36 4.05 -10.39
CA LEU A 41 -16.77 4.35 -10.10
C LEU A 41 -17.13 5.81 -10.35
N GLY A 42 -16.17 6.67 -10.69
CA GLY A 42 -16.41 8.09 -10.93
C GLY A 42 -16.82 8.88 -9.69
N ILE A 43 -16.55 8.37 -8.48
CA ILE A 43 -16.95 8.99 -7.20
C ILE A 43 -16.41 10.42 -7.10
N ARG A 44 -15.18 10.65 -7.58
CA ARG A 44 -14.56 11.99 -7.63
C ARG A 44 -15.41 13.04 -8.36
N LYS A 45 -16.22 12.64 -9.35
CA LYS A 45 -17.09 13.56 -10.12
C LYS A 45 -18.32 13.99 -9.34
N LEU A 46 -18.65 13.30 -8.25
CA LEU A 46 -19.77 13.62 -7.36
C LEU A 46 -19.35 14.58 -6.23
N LEU A 47 -18.04 14.72 -5.98
CA LEU A 47 -17.53 15.55 -4.90
C LEU A 47 -17.64 17.03 -5.28
N PRO A 48 -18.20 17.87 -4.41
CA PRO A 48 -18.25 19.31 -4.65
C PRO A 48 -16.87 19.94 -4.41
N GLU A 49 -16.68 21.18 -4.88
CA GLU A 49 -15.37 21.85 -4.89
C GLU A 49 -14.72 22.01 -3.50
N GLN A 50 -15.49 21.96 -2.42
CA GLN A 50 -14.97 22.03 -1.05
C GLN A 50 -14.29 20.73 -0.60
N VAL A 51 -14.55 19.61 -1.27
CA VAL A 51 -14.06 18.28 -0.88
C VAL A 51 -12.90 17.89 -1.79
N GLU A 52 -11.68 17.95 -1.26
CA GLU A 52 -10.50 17.45 -1.94
C GLU A 52 -10.24 15.99 -1.54
N LEU A 53 -10.21 15.08 -2.51
CA LEU A 53 -9.83 13.69 -2.28
C LEU A 53 -8.39 13.43 -2.74
N ILE A 54 -7.54 13.06 -1.79
CA ILE A 54 -6.11 12.83 -1.96
C ILE A 54 -5.83 11.32 -1.98
N SER A 55 -4.94 10.91 -2.88
CA SER A 55 -4.43 9.54 -2.91
C SER A 55 -3.10 9.47 -2.19
N GLY A 56 -3.13 8.95 -0.97
CA GLY A 56 -1.98 8.81 -0.07
C GLY A 56 -1.07 7.63 -0.43
N PRO A 57 -0.14 7.26 0.47
CA PRO A 57 0.81 6.17 0.25
C PRO A 57 0.21 4.77 0.46
N GLY A 58 -0.96 4.51 -0.14
CA GLY A 58 -1.73 3.27 0.02
C GLY A 58 -1.35 2.11 -0.90
N CYS A 59 -0.30 2.27 -1.72
CA CYS A 59 0.18 1.27 -2.67
C CYS A 59 1.58 0.80 -2.22
N PRO A 60 1.75 -0.43 -1.72
CA PRO A 60 3.01 -0.88 -1.16
C PRO A 60 4.15 -0.88 -2.19
N VAL A 61 3.85 -1.27 -3.44
CA VAL A 61 4.81 -1.22 -4.55
C VAL A 61 5.25 0.22 -4.87
N CYS A 62 4.35 1.18 -4.72
CA CYS A 62 4.61 2.58 -5.00
C CYS A 62 5.55 3.21 -3.97
N VAL A 63 5.44 2.78 -2.70
CA VAL A 63 6.27 3.29 -1.59
C VAL A 63 7.58 2.53 -1.43
N THR A 64 7.78 1.40 -2.12
CA THR A 64 9.05 0.68 -2.13
C THR A 64 10.17 1.53 -2.73
N PRO A 65 11.35 1.63 -2.08
CA PRO A 65 12.45 2.44 -2.57
C PRO A 65 13.08 1.86 -3.84
N VAL A 66 13.80 2.69 -4.59
CA VAL A 66 14.47 2.27 -5.83
C VAL A 66 15.58 1.25 -5.55
N SER A 67 16.28 1.39 -4.42
CA SER A 67 17.33 0.47 -3.96
C SER A 67 16.84 -0.97 -3.85
N PHE A 68 15.59 -1.20 -3.46
CA PHE A 68 15.03 -2.55 -3.39
C PHE A 68 14.98 -3.25 -4.75
N ILE A 69 14.64 -2.51 -5.80
CA ILE A 69 14.65 -3.06 -7.17
C ILE A 69 16.08 -3.33 -7.60
N ASP A 70 17.03 -2.46 -7.23
CA ASP A 70 18.44 -2.67 -7.53
C ASP A 70 19.00 -3.91 -6.81
N GLU A 71 18.62 -4.15 -5.55
CA GLU A 71 18.96 -5.37 -4.79
C GLU A 71 18.39 -6.62 -5.47
N ALA A 72 17.13 -6.59 -5.92
CA ALA A 72 16.52 -7.71 -6.63
C ALA A 72 17.20 -8.00 -7.98
N ILE A 73 17.62 -6.94 -8.70
CA ILE A 73 18.40 -7.07 -9.94
C ILE A 73 19.79 -7.66 -9.65
N TYR A 74 20.44 -7.23 -8.58
CA TYR A 74 21.73 -7.77 -8.14
C TYR A 74 21.62 -9.27 -7.81
N LEU A 75 20.58 -9.69 -7.09
CA LEU A 75 20.32 -11.12 -6.84
C LEU A 75 20.16 -11.90 -8.15
N ALA A 76 19.39 -11.37 -9.10
CA ALA A 76 19.12 -12.04 -10.36
C ALA A 76 20.37 -12.19 -11.25
N LEU A 77 21.16 -11.12 -11.40
CA LEU A 77 22.26 -11.07 -12.36
C LEU A 77 23.61 -11.48 -11.77
N GLU A 78 23.91 -11.05 -10.54
CA GLU A 78 25.24 -11.26 -9.93
C GLU A 78 25.28 -12.52 -9.05
N LYS A 79 24.14 -12.90 -8.46
CA LYS A 79 24.04 -14.12 -7.63
C LYS A 79 23.37 -15.29 -8.33
N GLY A 80 22.82 -15.09 -9.53
CA GLY A 80 22.13 -16.13 -10.30
C GLY A 80 20.87 -16.68 -9.61
N VAL A 81 20.27 -15.89 -8.72
CA VAL A 81 19.07 -16.27 -7.95
C VAL A 81 17.84 -16.10 -8.81
N THR A 82 16.93 -17.07 -8.76
CA THR A 82 15.60 -16.95 -9.37
C THR A 82 14.71 -16.06 -8.51
N ILE A 83 14.29 -14.94 -9.08
CA ILE A 83 13.44 -13.96 -8.43
C ILE A 83 11.98 -14.30 -8.68
N CYS A 84 11.28 -14.70 -7.62
CA CYS A 84 9.83 -14.84 -7.62
C CYS A 84 9.19 -13.51 -7.19
N THR A 85 8.25 -12.99 -7.98
CA THR A 85 7.64 -11.68 -7.71
C THR A 85 6.21 -11.59 -8.22
N PHE A 86 5.41 -10.70 -7.64
CA PHE A 86 4.17 -10.24 -8.27
C PHE A 86 4.46 -9.51 -9.58
N GLY A 87 3.49 -9.55 -10.50
CA GLY A 87 3.65 -9.05 -11.86
C GLY A 87 3.84 -7.54 -11.99
N ASP A 88 3.36 -6.76 -11.01
CA ASP A 88 3.49 -5.29 -11.03
C ASP A 88 4.92 -4.83 -10.74
N LEU A 89 5.63 -5.49 -9.82
CA LEU A 89 7.04 -5.21 -9.52
C LEU A 89 7.98 -5.40 -10.73
N VAL A 90 7.61 -6.27 -11.69
CA VAL A 90 8.46 -6.60 -12.85
C VAL A 90 8.86 -5.36 -13.66
N ARG A 91 7.96 -4.37 -13.76
CA ARG A 91 8.19 -3.14 -14.54
C ARG A 91 8.56 -1.94 -13.68
N VAL A 92 8.68 -2.08 -12.37
CA VAL A 92 9.09 -0.97 -11.52
C VAL A 92 10.53 -0.58 -11.87
N PRO A 93 10.81 0.70 -12.18
CA PRO A 93 12.15 1.11 -12.52
C PRO A 93 13.04 1.13 -11.27
N GLY A 94 14.19 0.44 -11.36
CA GLY A 94 15.35 0.62 -10.50
C GLY A 94 16.19 1.82 -10.97
N THR A 95 17.42 1.91 -10.48
CA THR A 95 18.37 3.00 -10.83
C THR A 95 18.78 2.95 -12.30
N LYS A 96 19.03 1.75 -12.84
CA LYS A 96 19.47 1.55 -14.23
C LYS A 96 18.43 0.86 -15.10
N MET A 97 17.71 -0.10 -14.55
CA MET A 97 16.74 -0.92 -15.28
C MET A 97 15.66 -1.45 -14.32
N SER A 98 14.63 -2.08 -14.87
CA SER A 98 13.63 -2.84 -14.12
C SER A 98 14.00 -4.34 -14.11
N LEU A 99 13.22 -5.16 -13.39
CA LEU A 99 13.35 -6.62 -13.45
C LEU A 99 13.08 -7.16 -14.87
N ALA A 100 12.21 -6.50 -15.65
CA ALA A 100 12.03 -6.83 -17.06
C ALA A 100 13.34 -6.66 -17.87
N GLY A 101 14.10 -5.58 -17.61
CA GLY A 101 15.41 -5.37 -18.22
C GLY A 101 16.46 -6.37 -17.73
N ALA A 102 16.44 -6.74 -16.45
CA ALA A 102 17.30 -7.80 -15.93
C ALA A 102 17.01 -9.16 -16.59
N ARG A 103 15.74 -9.47 -16.86
CA ARG A 103 15.34 -10.68 -17.59
C ARG A 103 15.90 -10.71 -19.02
N GLU A 104 15.92 -9.58 -19.71
CA GLU A 104 16.54 -9.46 -21.04
C GLU A 104 18.06 -9.71 -21.01
N GLN A 105 18.71 -9.47 -19.86
CA GLN A 105 20.13 -9.74 -19.63
C GLN A 105 20.41 -11.15 -19.08
N GLY A 106 19.41 -12.03 -19.05
CA GLY A 106 19.56 -13.42 -18.60
C GLY A 106 19.20 -13.66 -17.13
N GLY A 107 18.74 -12.65 -16.40
CA GLY A 107 18.21 -12.81 -15.04
C GLY A 107 16.95 -13.67 -15.02
N LYS A 108 16.86 -14.58 -14.05
CA LYS A 108 15.70 -15.48 -13.90
C LYS A 108 14.60 -14.79 -13.10
N ILE A 109 13.56 -14.31 -13.78
CA ILE A 109 12.40 -13.65 -13.15
C ILE A 109 11.15 -14.50 -13.37
N HIS A 110 10.57 -15.00 -12.28
CA HIS A 110 9.37 -15.83 -12.27
C HIS A 110 8.21 -15.07 -11.63
N ILE A 111 7.09 -14.94 -12.36
CA ILE A 111 5.90 -14.25 -11.85
C ILE A 111 5.05 -15.24 -11.09
N VAL A 112 4.69 -14.89 -9.86
CA VAL A 112 3.85 -15.70 -8.96
C VAL A 112 2.64 -14.90 -8.48
N TYR A 113 1.64 -15.59 -7.94
CA TYR A 113 0.43 -14.98 -7.38
C TYR A 113 0.38 -15.03 -5.85
N SER A 114 1.29 -15.76 -5.23
CA SER A 114 1.43 -15.83 -3.78
C SER A 114 2.87 -16.17 -3.35
N PRO A 115 3.25 -15.88 -2.09
CA PRO A 115 4.50 -16.38 -1.52
C PRO A 115 4.59 -17.91 -1.49
N ALA A 116 3.45 -18.59 -1.33
CA ALA A 116 3.36 -20.06 -1.36
C ALA A 116 3.71 -20.63 -2.74
N ASP A 117 3.34 -19.96 -3.83
CA ASP A 117 3.77 -20.38 -5.18
C ASP A 117 5.29 -20.30 -5.34
N ALA A 118 5.93 -19.31 -4.71
CA ALA A 118 7.39 -19.16 -4.74
C ALA A 118 8.11 -20.24 -3.91
N GLU A 119 7.55 -20.59 -2.74
CA GLU A 119 8.04 -21.71 -1.92
C GLU A 119 7.91 -23.02 -2.70
N LYS A 120 6.72 -23.30 -3.26
CA LYS A 120 6.48 -24.47 -4.11
C LYS A 120 7.45 -24.53 -5.29
N TYR A 121 7.70 -23.39 -5.95
CA TYR A 121 8.67 -23.31 -7.03
C TYR A 121 10.08 -23.71 -6.55
N ALA A 122 10.51 -23.26 -5.37
CA ALA A 122 11.80 -23.63 -4.77
C ALA A 122 11.89 -25.14 -4.49
N LYS A 123 10.81 -25.74 -3.98
CA LYS A 123 10.69 -27.19 -3.74
C LYS A 123 10.83 -28.01 -5.02
N GLU A 124 10.25 -27.53 -6.12
CA GLU A 124 10.32 -28.18 -7.44
C GLU A 124 11.67 -27.99 -8.14
N HIS A 125 12.46 -26.99 -7.72
CA HIS A 125 13.75 -26.63 -8.32
C HIS A 125 14.89 -26.60 -7.28
N PRO A 126 15.25 -27.74 -6.66
CA PRO A 126 16.20 -27.79 -5.53
C PRO A 126 17.63 -27.37 -5.89
N LYS A 127 17.97 -27.31 -7.18
CA LYS A 127 19.28 -26.84 -7.67
C LYS A 127 19.35 -25.32 -7.87
N GLU A 128 18.21 -24.63 -7.77
CA GLU A 128 18.11 -23.19 -7.94
C GLU A 128 17.96 -22.50 -6.61
N GLN A 129 18.66 -21.39 -6.43
CA GLN A 129 18.39 -20.46 -5.34
C GLN A 129 17.18 -19.61 -5.73
N VAL A 130 16.21 -19.50 -4.83
CA VAL A 130 14.93 -18.81 -5.05
C VAL A 130 14.73 -17.75 -3.99
N THR A 131 14.42 -16.54 -4.42
CA THR A 131 14.06 -15.44 -3.54
C THR A 131 12.71 -14.86 -3.95
N PHE A 132 11.77 -14.80 -2.99
CA PHE A 132 10.52 -14.08 -3.17
C PHE A 132 10.69 -12.60 -2.78
N LEU A 133 10.22 -11.69 -3.63
CA LEU A 133 10.18 -10.26 -3.31
C LEU A 133 8.99 -9.97 -2.41
N SER A 134 9.24 -9.93 -1.10
CA SER A 134 8.21 -9.68 -0.10
C SER A 134 7.98 -8.18 0.05
N VAL A 135 7.00 -7.67 -0.71
CA VAL A 135 6.54 -6.28 -0.68
C VAL A 135 5.07 -6.25 -0.32
N GLY A 136 4.71 -5.39 0.61
CA GLY A 136 3.32 -5.21 0.98
C GLY A 136 3.13 -4.64 2.37
N PHE A 137 1.86 -4.50 2.76
CA PHE A 137 1.46 -4.02 4.08
C PHE A 137 1.05 -5.18 5.00
N GLU A 138 0.32 -4.89 6.07
CA GLU A 138 -0.12 -5.86 7.07
C GLU A 138 -0.95 -7.00 6.46
N THR A 139 -1.63 -6.75 5.34
CA THR A 139 -2.43 -7.75 4.60
C THR A 139 -1.62 -8.85 3.94
N THR A 140 -0.34 -8.58 3.64
CA THR A 140 0.52 -9.48 2.85
C THR A 140 1.64 -10.11 3.67
N THR A 141 2.05 -9.44 4.75
CA THR A 141 3.15 -9.88 5.63
C THR A 141 2.91 -11.28 6.22
N PRO A 142 1.70 -11.65 6.68
CA PRO A 142 1.42 -13.00 7.17
C PRO A 142 1.66 -14.09 6.13
N ALA A 143 1.33 -13.85 4.85
CA ALA A 143 1.53 -14.84 3.79
C ALA A 143 3.03 -15.11 3.52
N GLY A 144 3.86 -14.06 3.58
CA GLY A 144 5.32 -14.21 3.52
C GLY A 144 5.86 -15.03 4.70
N CYS A 145 5.38 -14.74 5.91
CA CYS A 145 5.71 -15.51 7.12
C CYS A 145 5.35 -16.99 6.98
N LEU A 146 4.13 -17.30 6.51
CA LEU A 146 3.69 -18.69 6.27
C LEU A 146 4.58 -19.41 5.27
N SER A 147 4.96 -18.76 4.15
CA SER A 147 5.85 -19.40 3.16
C SER A 147 7.24 -19.74 3.73
N VAL A 148 7.76 -18.92 4.65
CA VAL A 148 9.01 -19.22 5.34
C VAL A 148 8.84 -20.37 6.34
N LYS A 149 7.73 -20.42 7.08
CA LYS A 149 7.42 -21.56 7.96
C LYS A 149 7.35 -22.87 7.17
N SER A 150 6.61 -22.88 6.07
CA SER A 150 6.50 -24.05 5.20
C SER A 150 7.86 -24.46 4.62
N ALA A 151 8.65 -23.50 4.13
CA ALA A 151 10.01 -23.79 3.64
C ALA A 151 10.91 -24.41 4.73
N LYS A 152 10.80 -23.94 5.98
CA LYS A 152 11.55 -24.51 7.12
C LYS A 152 11.08 -25.93 7.46
N GLU A 153 9.77 -26.16 7.49
CA GLU A 153 9.18 -27.49 7.74
C GLU A 153 9.56 -28.50 6.65
N ASP A 154 9.62 -28.05 5.40
CA ASP A 154 10.04 -28.86 4.25
C ASP A 154 11.56 -29.00 4.11
N GLY A 155 12.35 -28.33 4.97
CA GLY A 155 13.82 -28.37 4.93
C GLY A 155 14.45 -27.69 3.70
N LEU A 156 13.78 -26.69 3.13
CA LEU A 156 14.24 -25.96 1.95
C LEU A 156 15.32 -24.93 2.30
N ASP A 157 16.57 -25.26 1.99
CA ASP A 157 17.72 -24.36 2.14
C ASP A 157 17.87 -23.36 0.97
N ASN A 158 17.09 -23.54 -0.10
CA ASN A 158 17.18 -22.76 -1.34
C ASN A 158 16.13 -21.64 -1.45
N TYR A 159 15.23 -21.50 -0.47
CA TYR A 159 14.22 -20.45 -0.42
C TYR A 159 14.68 -19.27 0.46
N SER A 160 14.18 -18.07 0.17
CA SER A 160 14.43 -16.83 0.95
C SER A 160 13.44 -15.72 0.58
N LEU A 161 13.34 -14.71 1.45
CA LEU A 161 12.60 -13.48 1.22
C LEU A 161 13.56 -12.30 1.08
N LEU A 162 13.36 -11.46 0.05
CA LEU A 162 13.86 -10.09 0.08
C LEU A 162 12.75 -9.20 0.64
N VAL A 163 12.88 -8.83 1.91
CA VAL A 163 11.83 -8.15 2.66
C VAL A 163 11.86 -6.63 2.43
N ALA A 164 10.72 -6.06 2.08
CA ALA A 164 10.44 -4.62 2.08
C ALA A 164 8.99 -4.33 2.54
N ASN A 165 8.42 -5.24 3.33
CA ASN A 165 7.14 -5.06 3.99
C ASN A 165 7.15 -3.81 4.88
N LYS A 166 6.02 -3.13 4.91
CA LYS A 166 5.83 -1.82 5.54
C LYS A 166 4.59 -1.84 6.43
N THR A 167 4.56 -0.97 7.42
CA THR A 167 3.45 -0.85 8.37
C THR A 167 2.84 0.54 8.29
N MET A 168 1.50 0.58 8.32
CA MET A 168 0.72 1.81 8.23
C MET A 168 0.73 2.71 9.47
N PRO A 169 0.87 2.24 10.73
CA PRO A 169 0.76 3.10 11.90
C PRO A 169 1.70 4.31 11.87
N GLN A 170 2.98 4.04 11.58
CA GLN A 170 4.02 5.06 11.50
C GLN A 170 3.86 5.94 10.25
N ALA A 171 3.26 5.41 9.18
CA ALA A 171 2.92 6.20 8.01
C ALA A 171 1.79 7.21 8.30
N TYR A 172 0.76 6.83 9.08
CA TYR A 172 -0.28 7.77 9.52
C TYR A 172 0.32 8.90 10.37
N GLU A 173 1.24 8.57 11.28
CA GLU A 173 1.96 9.55 12.08
C GLU A 173 2.73 10.55 11.21
N ALA A 174 3.51 10.03 10.25
CA ALA A 174 4.27 10.85 9.32
C ALA A 174 3.39 11.72 8.41
N LEU A 175 2.12 11.35 8.23
CA LEU A 175 1.13 12.06 7.44
C LEU A 175 0.24 12.99 8.27
N LYS A 176 0.43 13.11 9.58
CA LYS A 176 -0.34 14.07 10.39
C LYS A 176 -0.25 15.48 9.81
N GLY A 177 -1.41 16.12 9.65
CA GLY A 177 -1.53 17.45 9.03
C GLY A 177 -1.49 17.47 7.50
N SER A 178 -1.27 16.32 6.83
CA SER A 178 -1.37 16.24 5.37
C SER A 178 -2.81 16.16 4.86
N ALA A 179 -3.75 15.79 5.72
CA ALA A 179 -5.18 15.68 5.45
C ALA A 179 -6.00 15.98 6.72
N ASP A 180 -7.27 16.34 6.52
CA ASP A 180 -8.22 16.60 7.59
C ASP A 180 -8.91 15.30 8.06
N VAL A 181 -9.13 14.35 7.13
CA VAL A 181 -9.75 13.05 7.41
C VAL A 181 -9.03 11.95 6.63
N PHE A 182 -8.70 10.84 7.29
CA PHE A 182 -8.18 9.65 6.65
C PHE A 182 -9.28 8.64 6.31
N LEU A 183 -9.27 8.12 5.08
CA LEU A 183 -10.02 6.93 4.71
C LEU A 183 -9.10 5.73 4.89
N TYR A 184 -9.23 5.07 6.04
CA TYR A 184 -8.37 3.96 6.44
C TYR A 184 -8.65 2.69 5.60
N PRO A 185 -7.59 1.97 5.18
CA PRO A 185 -7.67 0.73 4.41
C PRO A 185 -8.43 -0.37 5.16
N GLY A 186 -9.56 -0.82 4.59
CA GLY A 186 -10.38 -1.88 5.19
C GLY A 186 -9.64 -3.19 5.40
N HIS A 187 -8.86 -3.65 4.42
CA HIS A 187 -8.12 -4.92 4.55
C HIS A 187 -6.97 -4.85 5.55
N VAL A 188 -6.24 -3.73 5.63
CA VAL A 188 -5.21 -3.55 6.66
C VAL A 188 -5.83 -3.59 8.05
N ASN A 189 -6.94 -2.86 8.26
CA ASN A 189 -7.64 -2.86 9.54
C ASN A 189 -8.34 -4.20 9.84
N ALA A 190 -8.61 -5.03 8.83
CA ALA A 190 -9.05 -6.41 9.07
C ALA A 190 -7.94 -7.25 9.74
N ILE A 191 -6.66 -6.91 9.49
CA ILE A 191 -5.52 -7.52 10.17
C ILE A 191 -5.23 -6.84 11.49
N THR A 192 -5.08 -5.51 11.51
CA THR A 192 -4.61 -4.76 12.70
C THR A 192 -5.70 -4.38 13.70
N GLY A 193 -6.97 -4.44 13.30
CA GLY A 193 -8.09 -3.95 14.10
C GLY A 193 -8.20 -2.42 14.11
N THR A 194 -9.13 -1.91 14.92
CA THR A 194 -9.44 -0.47 15.00
C THR A 194 -8.73 0.28 16.13
N ARG A 195 -8.10 -0.42 17.08
CA ARG A 195 -7.51 0.19 18.30
C ARG A 195 -6.56 1.35 17.98
N LEU A 196 -5.72 1.20 16.96
CA LEU A 196 -4.82 2.25 16.51
C LEU A 196 -5.57 3.48 15.99
N CYS A 197 -6.57 3.28 15.15
CA CYS A 197 -7.35 4.37 14.58
C CYS A 197 -8.17 5.10 15.67
N GLU A 198 -8.64 4.36 16.67
CA GLU A 198 -9.27 4.92 17.88
C GLU A 198 -8.27 5.78 18.66
N ALA A 199 -7.06 5.29 18.92
CA ALA A 199 -6.01 6.04 19.62
C ALA A 199 -5.59 7.30 18.86
N LEU A 200 -5.43 7.22 17.53
CA LEU A 200 -5.10 8.37 16.68
C LEU A 200 -6.15 9.49 16.77
N THR A 201 -7.40 9.17 17.11
CA THR A 201 -8.45 10.18 17.35
C THR A 201 -8.16 11.03 18.57
N GLU A 202 -7.61 10.43 19.63
CA GLU A 202 -7.18 11.14 20.84
C GLU A 202 -6.04 12.12 20.53
N GLU A 203 -5.26 11.84 19.48
CA GLU A 203 -4.17 12.66 18.97
C GLU A 203 -4.62 13.70 17.92
N GLY A 204 -5.93 13.86 17.71
CA GLY A 204 -6.50 14.86 16.82
C GLY A 204 -6.71 14.41 15.38
N VAL A 205 -6.43 13.15 15.06
CA VAL A 205 -6.57 12.61 13.70
C VAL A 205 -7.99 12.10 13.47
N SER A 206 -8.69 12.63 12.48
CA SER A 206 -9.99 12.10 12.09
C SER A 206 -9.85 11.01 11.04
N GLY A 207 -10.70 9.99 11.08
CA GLY A 207 -10.74 9.01 10.01
C GLY A 207 -11.87 8.00 10.08
N VAL A 208 -12.08 7.30 8.98
CA VAL A 208 -13.07 6.23 8.88
C VAL A 208 -12.48 5.00 8.20
N VAL A 209 -12.78 3.81 8.71
CA VAL A 209 -12.45 2.57 8.01
C VAL A 209 -13.52 2.29 6.95
N ALA A 210 -13.11 1.98 5.73
CA ALA A 210 -14.04 1.70 4.64
C ALA A 210 -13.79 0.35 3.95
N GLY A 211 -14.88 -0.28 3.52
CA GLY A 211 -14.86 -1.38 2.56
C GLY A 211 -14.56 -0.89 1.14
N PHE A 212 -14.86 -1.70 0.13
CA PHE A 212 -14.38 -1.50 -1.24
C PHE A 212 -15.50 -1.38 -2.28
N THR A 213 -16.74 -1.72 -1.91
CA THR A 213 -17.87 -1.55 -2.81
C THR A 213 -18.27 -0.09 -2.95
N ALA A 214 -18.94 0.26 -4.06
CA ALA A 214 -19.47 1.62 -4.26
C ALA A 214 -20.29 2.13 -3.07
N LYS A 215 -21.15 1.26 -2.49
CA LYS A 215 -21.97 1.62 -1.33
C LYS A 215 -21.12 1.88 -0.09
N GLU A 216 -20.10 1.07 0.17
CA GLU A 216 -19.21 1.24 1.33
C GLU A 216 -18.38 2.52 1.22
N LEU A 217 -17.78 2.77 0.05
CA LEU A 217 -17.02 3.99 -0.21
C LEU A 217 -17.88 5.25 -0.09
N MET A 218 -19.05 5.26 -0.72
CA MET A 218 -19.99 6.39 -0.63
C MET A 218 -20.48 6.61 0.81
N THR A 219 -20.73 5.54 1.56
CA THR A 219 -21.14 5.64 2.97
C THR A 219 -20.02 6.23 3.82
N ALA A 220 -18.79 5.75 3.67
CA ALA A 220 -17.64 6.23 4.41
C ALA A 220 -17.36 7.72 4.13
N LEU A 221 -17.43 8.14 2.86
CA LEU A 221 -17.31 9.55 2.49
C LEU A 221 -18.43 10.40 3.08
N ALA A 222 -19.69 9.96 2.98
CA ALA A 222 -20.82 10.69 3.57
C ALA A 222 -20.68 10.83 5.10
N VAL A 223 -20.28 9.76 5.79
CA VAL A 223 -20.01 9.78 7.24
C VAL A 223 -18.88 10.76 7.56
N SER A 224 -17.79 10.73 6.79
CA SER A 224 -16.65 11.65 6.95
C SER A 224 -17.10 13.11 6.87
N LEU A 225 -17.89 13.45 5.86
CA LEU A 225 -18.39 14.81 5.65
C LEU A 225 -19.35 15.29 6.75
N VAL A 226 -20.23 14.39 7.22
CA VAL A 226 -21.14 14.71 8.34
C VAL A 226 -20.34 14.93 9.63
N LYS A 227 -19.43 14.01 9.94
CA LYS A 227 -18.62 14.08 11.17
C LYS A 227 -17.66 15.25 11.19
N PHE A 228 -17.04 15.57 10.06
CA PHE A 228 -16.12 16.71 9.97
C PHE A 228 -16.78 18.04 10.32
N GLN A 229 -18.07 18.22 10.01
CA GLN A 229 -18.82 19.43 10.38
C GLN A 229 -19.03 19.59 11.89
N GLU A 230 -18.87 18.52 12.69
CA GLU A 230 -18.96 18.59 14.16
C GLU A 230 -17.76 19.31 14.79
N GLY A 231 -16.68 19.55 14.01
CA GLY A 231 -15.52 20.34 14.45
C GLY A 231 -14.67 19.66 15.52
N LYS A 232 -14.75 18.33 15.65
CA LYS A 232 -14.00 17.53 16.62
C LYS A 232 -13.38 16.31 15.94
N PRO A 233 -12.20 15.83 16.39
CA PRO A 233 -11.63 14.57 15.94
C PRO A 233 -12.61 13.40 16.09
N PHE A 234 -12.62 12.49 15.12
CA PHE A 234 -13.52 11.34 15.16
C PHE A 234 -12.93 10.08 14.52
N PHE A 235 -13.38 8.93 15.02
CA PHE A 235 -13.20 7.65 14.35
C PHE A 235 -14.55 6.96 14.12
N VAL A 236 -14.75 6.40 12.93
CA VAL A 236 -15.90 5.53 12.64
C VAL A 236 -15.47 4.31 11.84
N ASN A 237 -15.82 3.13 12.33
CA ASN A 237 -15.70 1.90 11.54
C ASN A 237 -16.92 1.76 10.61
N CYS A 238 -16.77 2.15 9.34
CA CYS A 238 -17.81 1.95 8.30
C CYS A 238 -17.70 0.58 7.61
N TYR A 239 -16.86 -0.33 8.11
CA TYR A 239 -16.72 -1.70 7.61
C TYR A 239 -16.83 -2.79 8.71
N PRO A 240 -17.83 -2.70 9.62
CA PRO A 240 -17.89 -3.53 10.82
C PRO A 240 -18.17 -5.02 10.53
N ARG A 241 -18.57 -5.36 9.31
CA ARG A 241 -18.80 -6.75 8.88
C ARG A 241 -17.49 -7.55 8.68
N VAL A 242 -16.36 -6.85 8.53
CA VAL A 242 -15.03 -7.46 8.35
C VAL A 242 -14.06 -6.99 9.41
N VAL A 243 -14.12 -5.71 9.79
CA VAL A 243 -13.14 -5.10 10.70
C VAL A 243 -13.69 -5.10 12.12
N THR A 244 -13.00 -5.81 13.01
CA THR A 244 -13.26 -5.83 14.45
C THR A 244 -12.27 -4.93 15.18
N GLN A 245 -12.47 -4.72 16.48
CA GLN A 245 -11.53 -3.95 17.28
C GLN A 245 -10.15 -4.61 17.36
N ASP A 246 -10.12 -5.94 17.45
CA ASP A 246 -8.87 -6.71 17.62
C ASP A 246 -8.21 -7.12 16.29
N GLY A 247 -8.91 -7.01 15.16
CA GLY A 247 -8.40 -7.50 13.88
C GLY A 247 -8.24 -9.03 13.85
N SER A 248 -7.25 -9.52 13.12
CA SER A 248 -6.90 -10.94 13.06
C SER A 248 -5.76 -11.24 14.04
N ARG A 249 -6.11 -11.85 15.17
CA ARG A 249 -5.14 -12.17 16.22
C ARG A 249 -4.12 -13.22 15.77
N GLU A 250 -4.55 -14.21 14.99
CA GLU A 250 -3.69 -15.26 14.45
C GLU A 250 -2.62 -14.68 13.52
N ALA A 251 -3.01 -13.74 12.65
CA ALA A 251 -2.08 -13.05 11.75
C ALA A 251 -1.08 -12.18 12.52
N GLN A 252 -1.55 -11.43 13.53
CA GLN A 252 -0.68 -10.60 14.36
C GLN A 252 0.33 -11.44 15.13
N VAL A 253 -0.11 -12.52 15.81
CA VAL A 253 0.79 -13.44 16.54
C VAL A 253 1.85 -14.04 15.62
N LEU A 254 1.46 -14.47 14.42
CA LEU A 254 2.40 -15.01 13.44
C LEU A 254 3.46 -13.97 13.02
N VAL A 255 3.03 -12.76 12.71
CA VAL A 255 3.95 -11.68 12.31
C VAL A 255 4.86 -11.29 13.47
N ASP A 256 4.33 -11.18 14.69
CA ASP A 256 5.10 -10.84 15.90
C ASP A 256 6.16 -11.90 16.22
N GLU A 257 5.87 -13.18 15.97
CA GLU A 257 6.79 -14.31 16.15
C GLU A 257 7.97 -14.27 15.17
N MET A 258 7.75 -13.81 13.93
CA MET A 258 8.70 -13.98 12.84
C MET A 258 9.40 -12.70 12.40
N MET A 259 8.75 -11.56 12.59
CA MET A 259 9.19 -10.27 12.12
C MET A 259 9.36 -9.30 13.28
N GLU A 260 10.26 -8.34 13.10
CA GLU A 260 10.42 -7.21 14.00
C GLU A 260 10.45 -5.90 13.20
N ALA A 261 10.02 -4.82 13.86
CA ALA A 261 10.00 -3.50 13.25
C ALA A 261 11.42 -3.00 12.96
N CYS A 262 11.58 -2.28 11.85
CA CYS A 262 12.81 -1.62 11.46
C CYS A 262 12.53 -0.26 10.81
N ASP A 263 13.54 0.60 10.79
CA ASP A 263 13.47 1.84 10.03
C ASP A 263 13.42 1.50 8.54
N SER A 264 12.50 2.14 7.81
CA SER A 264 12.30 1.85 6.39
C SER A 264 12.21 3.12 5.59
N GLU A 265 12.83 3.12 4.41
CA GLU A 265 12.62 4.15 3.41
C GLU A 265 11.27 3.94 2.71
N TRP A 266 10.47 4.99 2.71
CA TRP A 266 9.24 5.13 1.94
C TRP A 266 9.47 6.14 0.82
N ARG A 267 9.24 5.71 -0.42
CA ARG A 267 9.39 6.58 -1.60
C ARG A 267 8.57 7.86 -1.43
N GLY A 268 9.26 8.99 -1.36
CA GLY A 268 8.65 10.31 -1.20
C GLY A 268 8.46 10.78 0.24
N LEU A 269 8.41 9.87 1.23
CA LEU A 269 8.29 10.22 2.64
C LEU A 269 9.64 10.15 3.38
N GLY A 270 10.68 9.56 2.76
CA GLY A 270 11.98 9.39 3.37
C GLY A 270 12.01 8.20 4.32
N VAL A 271 12.97 8.19 5.25
CA VAL A 271 13.06 7.13 6.26
C VAL A 271 12.05 7.41 7.37
N ILE A 272 11.12 6.47 7.58
CA ILE A 272 10.15 6.52 8.67
C ILE A 272 10.60 5.48 9.72
N PRO A 273 10.88 5.90 10.97
CA PRO A 273 11.31 4.98 12.02
C PRO A 273 10.29 3.88 12.29
N ALA A 274 10.76 2.66 12.54
CA ALA A 274 9.94 1.49 12.89
C ALA A 274 8.72 1.23 11.97
N SER A 275 8.83 1.58 10.68
CA SER A 275 7.74 1.50 9.69
C SER A 275 7.91 0.37 8.67
N GLY A 276 9.01 -0.39 8.77
CA GLY A 276 9.27 -1.58 7.98
C GLY A 276 9.30 -2.82 8.85
N MET A 277 9.31 -3.97 8.19
CA MET A 277 9.52 -5.26 8.83
C MET A 277 10.81 -5.89 8.34
N LYS A 278 11.48 -6.64 9.21
CA LYS A 278 12.56 -7.56 8.87
C LYS A 278 12.36 -8.87 9.64
N LEU A 279 12.90 -9.97 9.10
CA LEU A 279 12.88 -11.25 9.80
C LEU A 279 13.69 -11.15 11.09
N ARG A 280 13.18 -11.75 12.16
CA ARG A 280 13.90 -11.86 13.43
C ARG A 280 15.13 -12.78 13.29
N PRO A 281 16.12 -12.69 14.20
CA PRO A 281 17.32 -13.51 14.16
C PRO A 281 17.08 -15.02 14.04
N GLU A 282 15.98 -15.55 14.62
CA GLU A 282 15.59 -16.96 14.57
C GLU A 282 15.19 -17.44 13.16
N TRP A 283 14.90 -16.50 12.26
CA TRP A 283 14.46 -16.73 10.88
C TRP A 283 15.44 -16.14 9.84
N GLN A 284 16.60 -15.65 10.27
CA GLN A 284 17.55 -14.93 9.41
C GLN A 284 18.12 -15.76 8.26
N GLU A 285 18.08 -17.09 8.35
CA GLU A 285 18.49 -18.01 7.28
C GLU A 285 17.66 -17.82 5.99
N PHE A 286 16.44 -17.30 6.14
CA PHE A 286 15.54 -16.96 5.02
C PHE A 286 15.62 -15.49 4.59
N ASP A 287 16.43 -14.65 5.23
CA ASP A 287 16.62 -13.26 4.78
C ASP A 287 17.63 -13.22 3.62
N ALA A 288 17.18 -12.82 2.44
CA ALA A 288 18.01 -12.77 1.24
C ALA A 288 19.21 -11.81 1.38
N ARG A 289 19.08 -10.71 2.14
CA ARG A 289 20.21 -9.79 2.34
C ARG A 289 21.31 -10.44 3.16
N ILE A 290 20.95 -11.24 4.17
CA ILE A 290 21.90 -11.97 5.00
C ILE A 290 22.48 -13.15 4.23
N LYS A 291 21.62 -14.01 3.68
CA LYS A 291 21.98 -15.23 2.96
C LYS A 291 22.96 -14.99 1.80
N TYR A 292 22.75 -13.93 1.03
CA TYR A 292 23.58 -13.62 -0.14
C TYR A 292 24.64 -12.54 0.10
N GLN A 293 24.80 -12.09 1.36
CA GLN A 293 25.75 -11.04 1.78
C GLN A 293 25.59 -9.79 0.92
N MET A 294 24.37 -9.25 0.89
CA MET A 294 23.99 -8.14 0.03
C MET A 294 24.82 -6.89 0.35
N PRO A 295 25.49 -6.25 -0.63
CA PRO A 295 26.15 -4.98 -0.40
C PRO A 295 25.10 -3.89 -0.15
N LYS A 296 25.49 -2.83 0.55
CA LYS A 296 24.64 -1.64 0.66
C LYS A 296 24.48 -1.01 -0.72
N MET A 297 23.24 -0.80 -1.15
CA MET A 297 22.91 -0.19 -2.44
C MET A 297 22.12 1.10 -2.22
N GLU A 298 22.49 2.16 -2.95
CA GLU A 298 21.79 3.44 -2.94
C GLU A 298 21.00 3.61 -4.24
N GLY A 299 19.68 3.64 -4.12
CA GLY A 299 18.78 3.81 -5.25
C GLY A 299 18.72 5.26 -5.70
N ARG A 300 18.72 5.49 -7.02
CA ARG A 300 18.58 6.83 -7.61
C ARG A 300 17.27 6.93 -8.37
N PRO A 301 16.23 7.58 -7.82
CA PRO A 301 14.99 7.80 -8.54
C PRO A 301 15.20 8.78 -9.71
N ASN A 302 14.35 8.67 -10.73
CA ASN A 302 14.36 9.62 -11.83
C ASN A 302 13.93 11.02 -11.32
N PRO A 303 14.77 12.06 -11.47
CA PRO A 303 14.49 13.40 -10.92
C PRO A 303 13.28 14.09 -11.57
N ALA A 304 12.83 13.64 -12.75
CA ALA A 304 11.62 14.15 -13.38
C ALA A 304 10.33 13.59 -12.75
N CYS A 305 10.43 12.53 -11.95
CA CYS A 305 9.29 11.88 -11.33
C CYS A 305 8.82 12.61 -10.07
N ARG A 306 7.52 12.92 -9.99
CA ARG A 306 6.88 13.50 -8.80
C ARG A 306 6.03 12.51 -7.99
N CYS A 307 6.25 11.20 -8.13
CA CYS A 307 5.47 10.17 -7.43
C CYS A 307 5.47 10.38 -5.90
N GLY A 308 6.60 10.81 -5.32
CA GLY A 308 6.66 11.14 -3.89
C GLY A 308 5.79 12.33 -3.47
N ASP A 309 5.66 13.36 -4.31
CA ASP A 309 4.76 14.49 -4.05
C ASP A 309 3.30 14.08 -4.17
N VAL A 310 2.98 13.23 -5.16
CA VAL A 310 1.62 12.68 -5.36
C VAL A 310 1.17 11.89 -4.14
N LEU A 311 2.01 10.97 -3.64
CA LEU A 311 1.71 10.14 -2.48
C LEU A 311 1.55 10.94 -1.18
N GLN A 312 2.04 12.18 -1.12
CA GLN A 312 1.87 13.10 0.02
C GLN A 312 0.72 14.10 -0.20
N GLY A 313 0.01 14.03 -1.33
CA GLY A 313 -1.01 15.02 -1.67
C GLY A 313 -0.48 16.43 -1.94
N LYS A 314 0.81 16.58 -2.25
CA LYS A 314 1.44 17.88 -2.58
C LYS A 314 1.15 18.31 -4.01
N CYS A 315 0.83 17.38 -4.89
CA CYS A 315 0.36 17.65 -6.24
C CYS A 315 -0.50 16.51 -6.80
N LYS A 316 -1.24 16.79 -7.86
CA LYS A 316 -1.98 15.80 -8.64
C LYS A 316 -1.05 15.14 -9.66
N PRO A 317 -1.35 13.91 -10.12
CA PRO A 317 -0.61 13.28 -11.22
C PRO A 317 -0.50 14.18 -12.46
N SER A 318 -1.56 14.93 -12.80
CA SER A 318 -1.58 15.89 -13.92
C SER A 318 -0.63 17.08 -13.76
N ASP A 319 -0.18 17.40 -12.54
CA ASP A 319 0.82 18.43 -12.27
C ASP A 319 2.27 17.94 -12.49
N CYS A 320 2.46 16.65 -12.76
CA CYS A 320 3.75 16.06 -13.06
C CYS A 320 4.07 16.22 -14.56
N LYS A 321 5.15 16.93 -14.90
CA LYS A 321 5.49 17.29 -16.30
C LYS A 321 5.66 16.09 -17.23
N VAL A 322 6.01 14.92 -16.69
CA VAL A 322 6.20 13.69 -17.48
C VAL A 322 4.94 12.82 -17.54
N PHE A 323 3.92 13.10 -16.74
CA PHE A 323 2.67 12.31 -16.71
C PHE A 323 1.96 12.31 -18.06
N GLY A 324 1.61 11.13 -18.55
CA GLY A 324 0.92 10.91 -19.83
C GLY A 324 1.73 11.29 -21.07
N LYS A 325 2.99 11.68 -20.89
CA LYS A 325 3.94 12.02 -21.97
C LYS A 325 5.07 11.00 -21.96
N GLY A 326 6.16 11.30 -21.23
CA GLY A 326 7.28 10.39 -21.06
C GLY A 326 7.01 9.27 -20.05
N CYS A 327 6.05 9.45 -19.15
CA CYS A 327 5.62 8.46 -18.17
C CYS A 327 4.22 7.95 -18.54
N THR A 328 4.14 6.73 -19.05
CA THR A 328 2.89 6.03 -19.39
C THR A 328 2.91 4.61 -18.83
N PRO A 329 1.80 3.87 -18.84
CA PRO A 329 1.80 2.46 -18.42
C PRO A 329 2.78 1.58 -19.22
N GLN A 330 3.02 1.91 -20.50
CA GLN A 330 3.99 1.22 -21.36
C GLN A 330 5.43 1.66 -21.07
N HIS A 331 5.65 2.93 -20.73
CA HIS A 331 6.97 3.50 -20.44
C HIS A 331 6.94 4.20 -19.07
N PRO A 332 6.91 3.44 -17.96
CA PRO A 332 6.76 4.04 -16.64
C PRO A 332 8.08 4.64 -16.13
N ILE A 333 8.06 5.93 -15.81
CA ILE A 333 9.19 6.62 -15.17
C ILE A 333 9.20 6.42 -13.64
N GLY A 334 8.05 6.14 -13.03
CA GLY A 334 7.93 5.93 -11.59
C GLY A 334 6.90 4.87 -11.22
N ALA A 335 7.04 4.29 -10.03
CA ALA A 335 6.22 3.17 -9.56
C ALA A 335 4.71 3.48 -9.52
N CYS A 336 4.32 4.73 -9.25
CA CYS A 336 2.93 5.16 -9.27
C CYS A 336 2.20 4.92 -10.62
N MET A 337 2.94 4.80 -11.73
CA MET A 337 2.39 4.51 -13.07
C MET A 337 2.41 3.00 -13.39
N VAL A 338 3.15 2.20 -12.62
CA VAL A 338 3.34 0.77 -12.87
C VAL A 338 2.27 -0.06 -12.20
N SER A 339 2.05 0.17 -10.91
CA SER A 339 1.14 -0.63 -10.11
C SER A 339 -0.31 -0.36 -10.50
N GLY A 340 -1.15 -1.41 -10.52
CA GLY A 340 -2.60 -1.26 -10.69
C GLY A 340 -3.25 -0.48 -9.55
N GLU A 341 -2.59 -0.45 -8.40
CA GLU A 341 -2.95 0.32 -7.21
C GLU A 341 -2.34 1.73 -7.19
N GLY A 342 -1.55 2.09 -8.21
CA GLY A 342 -0.84 3.36 -8.26
C GLY A 342 -1.75 4.53 -8.62
N ALA A 343 -1.65 5.62 -7.86
CA ALA A 343 -2.44 6.83 -8.09
C ALA A 343 -2.28 7.42 -9.50
N CYS A 344 -1.06 7.42 -10.06
CA CYS A 344 -0.85 7.91 -11.43
C CYS A 344 -1.45 6.97 -12.47
N SER A 345 -1.34 5.64 -12.28
CA SER A 345 -1.95 4.64 -13.16
C SER A 345 -3.47 4.80 -13.19
N ALA A 346 -4.12 4.90 -12.03
CA ALA A 346 -5.55 5.15 -11.92
C ALA A 346 -5.96 6.48 -12.57
N TYR A 347 -5.19 7.55 -12.32
CA TYR A 347 -5.46 8.85 -12.95
C TYR A 347 -5.37 8.77 -14.48
N TYR A 348 -4.35 8.10 -15.02
CA TYR A 348 -4.15 7.95 -16.47
C TYR A 348 -5.26 7.13 -17.14
N GLN A 349 -5.75 6.11 -16.45
CA GLN A 349 -6.77 5.21 -17.00
C GLN A 349 -8.17 5.82 -17.04
N TYR A 350 -8.50 6.71 -16.09
CA TYR A 350 -9.89 7.13 -15.84
C TYR A 350 -10.16 8.63 -15.96
N SER A 351 -9.12 9.47 -16.18
CA SER A 351 -9.27 10.93 -16.25
C SER A 351 -9.28 11.48 -17.67
#